data_AF-A0A645I9F6-F1
#
_entry.id   AF-A0A645I9F6-F1
#
_cell.length_a   1.000
_cell.length_b   1.000
_cell.length_c   1.000
_cell.angle_alpha   90.00
_cell.angle_beta   90.00
_cell.angle_gamma   90.00
#
_symmetry.space_group_name_H-M   'P 1'
#
loop_
_entity.id
_entity.type
_entity.pdbx_description
1 polymer ?
#
loop_
_entity_poly.entity_id
_entity_poly.type
_entity_poly.pdbx_seq_one_letter_code
_entity_poly.pdbx_strand_id
1 'polypeptide(L)'
;MLVVPRTYITANDQNSVSIKDFEKSDFISLSKETAFRSIMDYYCNSIGFNPSIIFESGNPGIVRGLVGAGLGVAFWPEISWGKLNDDSVKILHIKDINCRRTLYISSPEEKQLTKTAQLFHNFLLQFFSDFKK
;
A
#
# COMPACT_ATOMS: atom_id res chain seq x y z
N MET A 1 5.45 1.83 -1.70
CA MET A 1 6.65 1.04 -1.33
C MET A 1 6.35 -0.42 -1.55
N LEU A 2 7.39 -1.22 -1.75
CA LEU A 2 7.30 -2.66 -1.92
C LEU A 2 7.95 -3.35 -0.72
N VAL A 3 7.33 -4.38 -0.18
CA VAL A 3 7.96 -5.28 0.78
C VAL A 3 8.40 -6.54 0.05
N VAL A 4 9.64 -6.96 0.33
CA VAL A 4 10.28 -8.12 -0.29
C VAL A 4 10.94 -8.97 0.79
N PRO A 5 11.26 -10.25 0.51
CA PRO A 5 12.05 -11.06 1.42
C PRO A 5 13.39 -10.38 1.74
N ARG A 6 13.91 -10.57 2.96
CA ARG A 6 15.20 -9.99 3.37
C ARG A 6 16.34 -10.40 2.44
N THR A 7 16.27 -11.63 1.92
CA THR A 7 17.21 -12.24 0.98
C THR A 7 17.18 -11.65 -0.43
N TYR A 8 16.18 -10.82 -0.77
CA TYR A 8 16.10 -10.20 -2.08
C TYR A 8 17.32 -9.32 -2.34
N ILE A 9 18.06 -9.57 -3.41
CA ILE A 9 19.27 -8.82 -3.75
C ILE A 9 18.88 -7.64 -4.65
N THR A 10 19.19 -6.42 -4.21
CA THR A 10 19.06 -5.23 -5.05
C THR A 10 20.39 -5.00 -5.78
N ALA A 11 20.33 -4.62 -7.05
CA ALA A 11 21.54 -4.35 -7.83
C ALA A 11 22.39 -3.19 -7.26
N ASN A 12 21.75 -2.25 -6.54
CA ASN A 12 22.38 -1.11 -5.90
C ASN A 12 21.98 -1.02 -4.42
N ASP A 13 22.82 -0.39 -3.58
CA ASP A 13 22.59 -0.15 -2.14
C ASP A 13 21.53 0.93 -1.83
N GLN A 14 20.82 1.44 -2.84
CA GLN A 14 19.94 2.61 -2.71
C GLN A 14 18.54 2.31 -2.15
N ASN A 15 18.28 1.09 -1.65
CA ASN A 15 16.95 0.65 -1.16
C ASN A 15 15.78 1.07 -2.07
N SER A 16 16.03 1.15 -3.38
CA SER A 16 15.08 1.62 -4.37
C SER A 16 15.14 0.77 -5.63
N VAL A 17 13.98 0.57 -6.24
CA VAL A 17 13.77 -0.35 -7.36
C VAL A 17 12.80 0.24 -8.37
N SER A 18 12.91 -0.21 -9.62
CA SER A 18 11.83 -0.01 -10.58
C SER A 18 10.74 -1.02 -10.27
N ILE A 19 9.47 -0.61 -10.25
CA ILE A 19 8.38 -1.56 -10.06
C ILE A 19 8.29 -2.54 -11.24
N LYS A 20 8.79 -2.16 -12.42
CA LYS A 20 8.87 -3.03 -13.60
C LYS A 20 9.80 -4.22 -13.41
N ASP A 21 10.79 -4.12 -12.53
CA ASP A 21 11.67 -5.24 -12.16
C ASP A 21 10.86 -6.42 -11.55
N PHE A 22 9.64 -6.16 -11.10
CA PHE A 22 8.74 -7.14 -10.48
C PHE A 22 7.64 -7.65 -11.43
N GLU A 23 7.67 -7.33 -12.73
CA GLU A 23 6.66 -7.76 -13.71
C GLU A 23 6.42 -9.29 -13.70
N LYS A 24 7.49 -10.07 -13.46
CA LYS A 24 7.43 -11.54 -13.39
C LYS A 24 7.40 -12.11 -11.97
N SER A 25 7.27 -11.24 -10.96
CA SER A 25 7.21 -11.68 -9.57
C SER A 25 5.80 -12.12 -9.19
N ASP A 26 5.74 -13.05 -8.24
CA ASP A 26 4.49 -13.40 -7.59
C ASP A 26 4.16 -12.39 -6.49
N PHE A 27 2.94 -11.85 -6.56
CA PHE A 27 2.44 -10.85 -5.64
C PHE A 27 1.48 -11.46 -4.62
N ILE A 28 1.67 -11.06 -3.37
CA ILE A 28 0.71 -11.18 -2.29
C ILE A 28 0.03 -9.83 -2.17
N SER A 29 -1.29 -9.79 -2.31
CA SER A 29 -2.02 -8.53 -2.42
C SER A 29 -3.25 -8.48 -1.53
N LEU A 30 -3.88 -7.32 -1.45
CA LEU A 30 -5.22 -7.20 -0.89
C LEU A 30 -6.23 -7.72 -1.92
N SER A 31 -7.41 -8.10 -1.42
CA SER A 31 -8.48 -8.60 -2.27
C SER A 31 -8.93 -7.54 -3.29
N LYS A 32 -9.47 -8.01 -4.42
CA LYS A 32 -9.91 -7.17 -5.56
C LYS A 32 -10.98 -6.14 -5.21
N GLU A 33 -11.72 -6.37 -4.13
CA GLU A 33 -12.78 -5.48 -3.65
C GLU A 33 -12.22 -4.25 -2.92
N THR A 34 -10.92 -4.22 -2.62
CA THR A 34 -10.30 -3.10 -1.91
C THR A 34 -9.88 -1.99 -2.87
N ALA A 35 -10.17 -0.74 -2.48
CA ALA A 35 -9.70 0.43 -3.23
C ALA A 35 -8.16 0.45 -3.39
N PHE A 36 -7.42 -0.11 -2.41
CA PHE A 36 -5.98 -0.21 -2.50
C PHE A 36 -5.54 -1.12 -3.65
N ARG A 37 -6.18 -2.29 -3.81
CA ARG A 37 -5.91 -3.20 -4.92
C ARG A 37 -6.16 -2.54 -6.27
N SER A 38 -7.26 -1.82 -6.43
CA SER A 38 -7.55 -1.09 -7.67
C SER A 38 -6.47 -0.04 -8.00
N ILE A 39 -5.93 0.66 -6.99
CA ILE A 39 -4.85 1.62 -7.17
C ILE A 39 -3.56 0.91 -7.61
N MET A 40 -3.24 -0.25 -7.02
CA MET A 40 -2.03 -0.99 -7.38
C MET A 40 -2.12 -1.55 -8.80
N ASP A 41 -3.28 -2.10 -9.17
CA ASP A 41 -3.55 -2.58 -10.52
C ASP A 41 -3.44 -1.42 -11.53
N TYR A 42 -4.01 -0.25 -11.22
CA TYR A 42 -3.87 0.95 -12.05
C TYR A 42 -2.40 1.31 -12.31
N TYR A 43 -1.59 1.35 -11.26
CA TYR A 43 -0.18 1.73 -11.41
C TYR A 43 0.63 0.70 -12.20
N CYS A 44 0.44 -0.60 -11.96
CA CYS A 44 1.12 -1.64 -12.73
C CYS A 44 0.69 -1.60 -14.21
N ASN A 45 -0.62 -1.47 -14.46
CA ASN A 45 -1.15 -1.39 -15.82
C ASN A 45 -0.64 -0.13 -16.56
N SER A 46 -0.46 0.99 -15.85
CA SER A 46 0.03 2.25 -16.44
C SER A 46 1.44 2.15 -17.01
N ILE A 47 2.23 1.17 -16.57
CA ILE A 47 3.59 0.89 -17.05
C ILE A 47 3.68 -0.41 -17.86
N GLY A 48 2.52 -0.98 -18.23
CA GLY A 48 2.41 -2.05 -19.21
C GLY A 48 2.46 -3.48 -18.66
N PHE A 49 2.28 -3.69 -17.35
CA PHE A 49 2.19 -5.06 -16.83
C PHE A 49 1.04 -5.26 -15.82
N ASN A 50 0.53 -6.48 -15.76
CA ASN A 50 -0.49 -6.88 -14.80
C ASN A 50 0.13 -7.83 -13.75
N PRO A 51 0.05 -7.52 -12.44
CA PRO A 51 0.74 -8.30 -11.42
C PRO A 51 0.15 -9.71 -11.29
N SER A 52 1.01 -10.73 -11.19
CA SER A 52 0.62 -12.12 -10.91
C SER A 52 0.25 -12.24 -9.43
N ILE A 53 -1.05 -12.29 -9.10
CA ILE A 53 -1.49 -12.41 -7.70
C ILE A 53 -1.65 -13.89 -7.33
N ILE A 54 -0.80 -14.39 -6.44
CA ILE A 54 -0.82 -15.78 -5.98
C ILE A 54 -1.56 -15.96 -4.65
N PHE A 55 -1.73 -14.88 -3.89
CA PHE A 55 -2.40 -14.90 -2.59
C PHE A 55 -3.05 -13.56 -2.27
N GLU A 56 -4.23 -13.59 -1.66
CA GLU A 56 -4.98 -12.39 -1.28
C GLU A 56 -5.26 -12.38 0.23
N SER A 57 -4.87 -11.30 0.92
CA SER A 57 -5.19 -11.10 2.33
C SER A 57 -5.18 -9.62 2.73
N GLY A 58 -6.20 -9.22 3.50
CA GLY A 58 -6.26 -7.90 4.14
C GLY A 58 -5.53 -7.83 5.48
N ASN A 59 -4.96 -8.95 5.98
CA ASN A 59 -4.25 -8.98 7.27
C ASN A 59 -2.76 -8.65 7.06
N PRO A 60 -2.25 -7.53 7.60
CA PRO A 60 -0.84 -7.14 7.42
C PRO A 60 0.16 -8.18 7.91
N GLY A 61 -0.17 -8.90 8.99
CA GLY A 61 0.67 -9.95 9.56
C GLY A 61 0.77 -11.18 8.66
N ILE A 62 -0.33 -11.58 8.01
CA ILE A 62 -0.31 -12.69 7.04
C ILE A 62 0.52 -12.30 5.83
N VAL A 63 0.28 -11.12 5.25
CA VAL A 63 1.05 -10.64 4.09
C VAL A 63 2.55 -10.58 4.42
N ARG A 64 2.90 -10.01 5.57
CA ARG A 64 4.29 -9.95 6.03
C ARG A 64 4.91 -11.34 6.18
N GLY A 65 4.19 -12.27 6.82
CA GLY A 65 4.69 -13.64 7.04
C GLY A 65 4.93 -14.39 5.73
N LEU A 66 4.04 -14.26 4.75
CA LEU A 66 4.19 -14.91 3.45
C LEU A 66 5.35 -14.32 2.63
N VAL A 67 5.52 -12.99 2.67
CA VAL A 67 6.69 -12.34 2.04
C VAL A 67 7.98 -12.75 2.75
N GLY A 68 7.99 -12.77 4.08
CA GLY A 68 9.14 -13.22 4.88
C GLY A 68 9.52 -14.68 4.63
N ALA A 69 8.55 -15.53 4.32
CA ALA A 69 8.75 -16.92 3.92
C ALA A 69 9.25 -17.08 2.46
N GLY A 70 9.39 -16.00 1.70
CA GLY A 70 9.89 -16.04 0.32
C GLY A 70 8.85 -16.41 -0.73
N LEU A 71 7.56 -16.43 -0.40
CA LEU A 71 6.51 -16.85 -1.33
C LEU A 71 6.17 -15.79 -2.38
N GLY A 72 6.55 -14.53 -2.17
CA GLY A 72 6.29 -13.45 -3.11
C GLY A 72 6.67 -12.09 -2.56
N VAL A 73 6.18 -11.05 -3.23
CA VAL A 73 6.36 -9.63 -2.86
C VAL A 73 5.01 -8.97 -2.64
N ALA A 74 4.97 -7.83 -1.95
CA ALA A 74 3.72 -7.12 -1.73
C ALA A 74 3.88 -5.60 -1.75
N PHE A 75 2.84 -4.89 -2.17
CA PHE A 75 2.75 -3.45 -1.91
C PHE A 75 2.44 -3.22 -0.44
N TRP A 76 3.14 -2.28 0.19
CA TRP A 76 2.98 -1.99 1.63
C TRP A 76 2.41 -0.58 1.88
N PRO A 77 1.12 -0.44 2.25
CA PRO A 77 0.52 0.84 2.64
C PRO A 77 0.89 1.21 4.09
N GLU A 78 2.12 1.69 4.28
CA GLU A 78 2.68 2.00 5.61
C GLU A 78 1.79 2.89 6.49
N ILE A 79 1.04 3.84 5.92
CA ILE A 79 0.15 4.72 6.70
C ILE A 79 -0.95 3.90 7.41
N SER A 80 -1.52 2.91 6.72
CA SER A 80 -2.64 2.12 7.26
C SER A 80 -2.18 0.84 7.96
N TRP A 81 -1.03 0.30 7.58
CA TRP A 81 -0.51 -0.98 8.10
C TRP A 81 0.65 -0.81 9.08
N GLY A 82 1.15 0.41 9.25
CA GLY A 82 2.27 0.73 10.11
C GLY A 82 3.63 0.39 9.52
N LYS A 83 4.66 0.63 10.33
CA LYS A 83 6.05 0.30 10.00
C LYS A 83 6.26 -1.22 10.03
N LEU A 84 7.16 -1.69 9.18
CA LEU A 84 7.62 -3.08 9.21
C LEU A 84 8.68 -3.24 10.30
N ASN A 85 8.34 -4.01 11.33
CA ASN A 85 9.23 -4.39 12.42
C ASN A 85 9.47 -5.91 12.36
N ASP A 86 10.14 -6.38 11.30
CA ASP A 86 10.37 -7.81 11.06
C ASP A 86 11.62 -8.00 10.21
N ASP A 87 12.59 -8.77 10.72
CA ASP A 87 13.89 -8.97 10.09
C ASP A 87 13.84 -9.93 8.89
N SER A 88 12.74 -10.66 8.69
CA SER A 88 12.55 -11.57 7.56
C SER A 88 12.23 -10.86 6.25
N VAL A 89 11.91 -9.56 6.31
CA VAL A 89 11.51 -8.75 5.17
C VAL A 89 12.26 -7.42 5.14
N LYS A 90 12.23 -6.74 3.98
CA LYS A 90 12.71 -5.36 3.86
C LYS A 90 11.81 -4.54 2.95
N ILE A 91 11.82 -3.22 3.18
CA ILE A 91 11.09 -2.26 2.36
C ILE A 91 12.01 -1.72 1.26
N LEU A 92 11.50 -1.68 0.05
CA LEU A 92 12.11 -1.00 -1.10
C LEU A 92 11.22 0.17 -1.56
N HIS A 93 11.86 1.29 -1.88
CA HIS A 93 11.21 2.45 -2.46
C HIS A 93 11.03 2.24 -3.97
N ILE A 94 9.85 2.57 -4.47
CA ILE A 94 9.56 2.51 -5.90
C ILE A 94 9.94 3.88 -6.48
N LYS A 95 10.86 3.92 -7.44
CA LYS A 95 11.46 5.18 -7.94
C LYS A 95 10.85 5.71 -9.24
N ASP A 96 10.27 4.82 -10.02
CA ASP A 96 9.78 5.06 -11.38
C ASP A 96 8.31 5.47 -11.44
N ILE A 97 7.55 5.21 -10.37
CA ILE A 97 6.16 5.68 -10.23
C ILE A 97 5.92 6.34 -8.88
N ASN A 98 5.22 7.47 -8.91
CA ASN A 98 4.77 8.17 -7.72
C ASN A 98 3.39 7.63 -7.31
N CYS A 99 3.38 6.50 -6.61
CA CYS A 99 2.15 5.90 -6.10
C CYS A 99 1.49 6.83 -5.07
N ARG A 100 0.36 7.43 -5.42
CA ARG A 100 -0.43 8.30 -4.54
C ARG A 100 -1.83 7.75 -4.36
N ARG A 101 -2.36 7.90 -3.14
CA ARG A 101 -3.76 7.65 -2.82
C ARG A 101 -4.32 8.89 -2.16
N THR A 102 -5.41 9.40 -2.71
CA THR A 102 -6.18 10.49 -2.11
C THR A 102 -7.21 9.91 -1.15
N LEU A 103 -7.28 10.44 0.07
CA LEU A 103 -8.37 10.16 1.01
C LEU A 103 -9.40 11.28 0.88
N TYR A 104 -10.66 10.89 0.78
CA TYR A 104 -11.78 11.83 0.70
C TYR A 104 -12.59 11.75 2.00
N ILE A 105 -12.97 12.91 2.53
CA ILE A 105 -13.95 13.05 3.60
C ILE A 105 -15.18 13.66 2.95
N SER A 106 -16.30 12.96 2.99
CA SER A 106 -17.55 13.38 2.36
C SER A 106 -18.72 13.25 3.33
N SER A 107 -19.62 14.23 3.32
CA SER A 107 -20.90 14.20 4.03
C SER A 107 -22.06 14.29 3.01
N PRO A 108 -23.26 13.79 3.35
CA PRO A 108 -24.42 13.95 2.48
C PRO A 108 -24.82 15.42 2.36
N GLU A 109 -25.07 15.89 1.14
CA GLU A 109 -25.44 17.28 0.87
C GLU A 109 -26.84 17.63 1.41
N GLU A 110 -27.77 16.68 1.35
CA GLU A 110 -29.19 16.87 1.69
C GLU A 110 -29.54 16.57 3.16
N LYS A 111 -28.60 16.05 3.96
CA LYS A 111 -28.86 15.68 5.36
C LYS A 111 -27.96 16.49 6.30
N GLN A 112 -28.59 17.21 7.22
CA GLN A 112 -27.84 17.79 8.33
C GLN A 112 -27.19 16.69 9.16
N LEU A 113 -25.87 16.81 9.33
CA LEU A 113 -25.13 15.98 10.27
C LEU A 113 -25.65 16.22 11.68
N THR A 114 -25.66 15.18 12.50
CA THR A 114 -25.87 15.37 13.94
C THR A 114 -24.75 16.22 14.53
N LYS A 115 -24.99 16.87 15.68
CA LYS A 115 -23.94 17.66 16.36
C LYS A 115 -22.65 16.86 16.56
N THR A 116 -22.76 15.60 16.98
CA THR A 116 -21.62 14.69 17.16
C THR A 116 -20.90 14.41 15.84
N ALA A 117 -21.63 14.15 14.75
CA ALA A 117 -21.04 13.92 13.45
C ALA A 117 -20.33 15.18 12.89
N GLN A 118 -20.88 16.37 13.13
CA GLN A 118 -20.25 17.62 12.73
C GLN A 118 -18.97 17.92 13.53
N LEU A 119 -18.98 17.65 14.85
CA LEU A 119 -17.77 17.74 15.68
C LEU A 119 -16.68 16.79 15.17
N PHE A 120 -17.04 15.53 14.87
CA PHE A 120 -16.08 14.56 14.34
C PHE A 120 -15.58 14.93 12.94
N HIS A 121 -16.46 15.42 12.07
CA HIS A 121 -16.08 15.91 10.74
C HIS A 121 -15.05 17.04 10.82
N ASN A 122 -15.29 18.04 11.67
CA ASN A 122 -14.35 19.14 11.89
C ASN A 122 -13.03 18.65 12.50
N PHE A 123 -13.10 17.70 13.44
CA PHE A 123 -11.90 17.04 13.97
C PHE A 123 -11.08 16.36 12.88
N LEU A 124 -11.71 15.59 11.97
CA LEU A 124 -11.02 14.92 10.88
C LEU A 124 -10.34 15.91 9.93
N LEU A 125 -11.03 17.00 9.55
CA LEU A 125 -10.46 18.04 8.71
C LEU A 125 -9.22 18.68 9.35
N GLN A 126 -9.32 19.04 10.64
CA GLN A 126 -8.19 19.60 11.38
C GLN A 126 -7.03 18.60 11.47
N PHE A 127 -7.33 17.36 11.88
CA PHE A 127 -6.35 16.29 12.03
C PHE A 127 -5.55 16.07 10.74
N PHE A 128 -6.23 15.97 9.60
CA PHE A 128 -5.55 15.72 8.32
C PHE A 128 -4.91 16.97 7.70
N SER A 129 -5.35 18.19 8.07
CA SER A 129 -4.64 19.43 7.71
C SER A 129 -3.26 19.51 8.37
N ASP A 130 -3.15 19.04 9.62
CA ASP A 130 -1.90 19.07 10.39
C ASP A 130 -1.05 17.81 10.18
N PHE A 131 -1.60 16.78 9.55
CA PHE A 131 -0.93 15.50 9.33
C PHE A 131 0.24 15.66 8.34
N LYS A 132 1.47 15.57 8.86
CA LYS A 132 2.71 15.51 8.07
C LYS A 132 3.29 14.10 8.15
N LYS A 133 3.62 13.53 6.98
CA LYS A 133 4.37 12.27 6.88
C LYS A 133 5.86 12.57 6.85
#